data_AF-A0A1I6RX84-F1
#
_entry.id   AF-A0A1I6RX84-F1
#
_cell.length_a   1.000
_cell.length_b   1.000
_cell.length_c   1.000
_cell.angle_alpha   90.00
_cell.angle_beta   90.00
_cell.angle_gamma   90.00
#
_symmetry.space_group_name_H-M   'P 1'
#
loop_
_entity.id
_entity.type
_entity.pdbx_description
1 polymer ?
#
loop_
_entity_poly.entity_id
_entity_poly.type
_entity_poly.pdbx_seq_one_letter_code
_entity_poly.pdbx_strand_id
1 'polypeptide(L)'
;MNRIKTAVILLLFLIGISALPSFANAHGNEAHPPSTLKNLTTSNEDIQLTVEMPAHPEVGKISHLSFHLIDRHTKKPIDAAKATIQVMDVEDQPTPLLKLSQIADNGTFFLNYHFFDGAPQQMNVTVTPLKGEGASFQPLTHSFDIKVTPIQPPTSVVVKTLLFLVFLAFIGFLPGFLFAKSSKKFNLHQQPIA
;
A
#
# COMPACT_ATOMS: atom_id res chain seq x y z
N MET A 1 -16.25 -41.18 24.22
CA MET A 1 -16.69 -40.42 23.02
C MET A 1 -16.91 -38.92 23.25
N ASN A 2 -17.32 -38.47 24.46
CA ASN A 2 -17.51 -37.04 24.72
C ASN A 2 -16.20 -36.24 24.79
N ARG A 3 -15.13 -36.80 25.38
CA ARG A 3 -13.83 -36.11 25.53
C ARG A 3 -13.15 -35.75 24.19
N ILE A 4 -13.33 -36.56 23.15
CA ILE A 4 -12.76 -36.32 21.82
C ILE A 4 -13.46 -35.12 21.15
N LYS A 5 -14.79 -34.99 21.30
CA LYS A 5 -15.55 -33.86 20.75
C LYS A 5 -15.20 -32.54 21.46
N THR A 6 -15.03 -32.58 22.78
CA THR A 6 -14.58 -31.41 23.55
C THR A 6 -13.17 -31.01 23.14
N ALA A 7 -12.27 -31.98 22.94
CA ALA A 7 -10.90 -31.73 22.48
C ALA A 7 -10.86 -31.11 21.08
N VAL A 8 -11.68 -31.57 20.13
CA VAL A 8 -11.73 -31.00 18.77
C VAL A 8 -12.28 -29.57 18.76
N ILE A 9 -13.30 -29.28 19.56
CA ILE A 9 -13.84 -27.90 19.68
C ILE A 9 -12.82 -26.98 20.35
N LEU A 10 -12.15 -27.44 21.40
CA LEU A 10 -11.10 -26.66 22.07
C LEU A 10 -9.91 -26.41 21.14
N LEU A 11 -9.53 -27.42 20.33
CA LEU A 11 -8.46 -27.33 19.34
C LEU A 11 -8.81 -26.35 18.21
N LEU A 12 -10.04 -26.36 17.69
CA LEU A 12 -10.50 -25.38 16.70
C LEU A 12 -10.54 -23.97 17.26
N PHE A 13 -10.91 -23.81 18.54
CA PHE A 13 -10.87 -22.52 19.24
C PHE A 13 -9.43 -22.03 19.44
N LEU A 14 -8.51 -22.92 19.84
CA LEU A 14 -7.07 -22.63 20.00
C LEU A 14 -6.40 -22.28 18.67
N ILE A 15 -6.74 -22.97 17.56
CA ILE A 15 -6.23 -22.65 16.22
C ILE A 15 -6.75 -21.26 15.78
N GLY A 16 -8.04 -20.97 16.00
CA GLY A 16 -8.62 -19.65 15.71
C GLY A 16 -8.00 -18.50 16.51
N ILE A 17 -7.58 -18.76 17.76
CA ILE A 17 -6.86 -17.77 18.59
C ILE A 17 -5.39 -17.66 18.16
N SER A 18 -4.71 -18.76 17.84
CA SER A 18 -3.32 -18.72 17.35
C SER A 18 -3.15 -18.06 15.98
N ALA A 19 -4.24 -17.97 15.21
CA ALA A 19 -4.31 -17.25 13.94
C ALA A 19 -4.39 -15.71 14.09
N LEU A 20 -4.57 -15.18 15.32
CA LEU A 20 -4.82 -13.76 15.59
C LEU A 20 -3.70 -12.77 15.20
N PRO A 21 -2.41 -13.15 15.04
CA PRO A 21 -1.43 -12.21 14.49
C PRO A 21 -0.92 -12.57 13.09
N SER A 22 -1.11 -13.80 12.60
CA SER A 22 -0.41 -14.27 11.39
C SER A 22 -1.20 -14.14 10.08
N PHE A 23 -2.53 -14.01 10.13
CA PHE A 23 -3.36 -13.84 8.91
C PHE A 23 -3.75 -12.38 8.62
N ALA A 24 -3.29 -11.42 9.43
CA ALA A 24 -3.35 -10.00 9.12
C ALA A 24 -2.10 -9.50 8.37
N ASN A 25 -1.23 -10.40 7.89
CA ASN A 25 -0.09 -10.07 7.03
C ASN A 25 -0.50 -9.93 5.55
N ALA A 26 -1.65 -9.31 5.28
CA ALA A 26 -1.92 -8.76 3.95
C ALA A 26 -1.22 -7.39 3.89
N HIS A 27 0.03 -7.39 3.44
CA HIS A 27 0.81 -6.23 2.96
C HIS A 27 1.04 -5.00 3.87
N GLY A 28 1.06 -5.12 5.22
CA GLY A 28 1.15 -3.89 6.05
C GLY A 28 2.06 -3.86 7.28
N ASN A 29 2.76 -4.94 7.65
CA ASN A 29 3.25 -5.10 9.03
C ASN A 29 4.69 -4.61 9.29
N GLU A 30 5.09 -3.49 8.70
CA GLU A 30 6.28 -2.76 9.16
C GLU A 30 5.82 -1.64 10.10
N ALA A 31 6.25 -1.70 11.37
CA ALA A 31 6.10 -0.59 12.30
C ALA A 31 6.72 0.65 11.64
N HIS A 32 5.89 1.64 11.30
CA HIS A 32 6.34 2.80 10.54
C HIS A 32 7.38 3.58 11.35
N PRO A 33 8.64 3.64 10.90
CA PRO A 33 9.58 4.57 11.50
C PRO A 33 9.03 6.00 11.30
N PRO A 34 9.34 6.94 12.22
CA PRO A 34 8.95 8.33 12.06
C PRO A 34 9.35 8.83 10.67
N SER A 35 8.51 9.67 10.07
CA SER A 35 8.65 10.21 8.70
C SER A 35 10.04 10.79 8.47
N THR A 36 10.96 9.91 8.07
CA THR A 36 12.32 10.26 7.73
C THR A 36 12.29 10.67 6.27
N LEU A 37 12.97 11.76 5.93
CA LEU A 37 13.04 12.20 4.54
C LEU A 37 13.98 11.28 3.77
N LYS A 38 13.57 10.93 2.55
CA LYS A 38 14.33 10.15 1.59
C LYS A 38 14.70 11.07 0.43
N ASN A 39 15.98 11.11 0.12
CA ASN A 39 16.51 11.86 -1.01
C ASN A 39 16.81 10.89 -2.15
N LEU A 40 16.19 11.11 -3.31
CA LEU A 40 16.50 10.41 -4.56
C LEU A 40 17.23 11.37 -5.48
N THR A 41 18.41 10.99 -5.96
CA THR A 41 19.22 11.83 -6.84
C THR A 41 19.37 11.18 -8.19
N THR A 42 19.19 11.97 -9.25
CA THR A 42 19.47 11.58 -10.63
C THR A 42 20.16 12.74 -11.35
N SER A 43 20.97 12.45 -12.36
CA SER A 43 21.79 13.47 -13.03
C SER A 43 22.14 13.06 -14.45
N ASN A 44 22.36 14.06 -15.31
CA ASN A 44 23.06 13.91 -16.58
C ASN A 44 24.37 14.72 -16.55
N GLU A 45 24.95 15.02 -17.71
CA GLU A 45 26.21 15.78 -17.80
C GLU A 45 26.07 17.20 -17.24
N ASP A 46 24.95 17.87 -17.52
CA ASP A 46 24.73 19.29 -17.23
C ASP A 46 24.08 19.54 -15.86
N ILE A 47 23.13 18.69 -15.47
CA ILE A 47 22.21 18.95 -14.35
C ILE A 47 22.07 17.76 -13.40
N GLN A 48 21.74 18.07 -12.15
CA GLN A 48 21.40 17.12 -11.10
C GLN A 48 20.04 17.48 -10.51
N LEU A 49 19.14 16.51 -10.48
CA LEU A 49 17.83 16.58 -9.87
C LEU A 49 17.84 15.76 -8.57
N THR A 50 17.52 16.41 -7.45
CA THR A 50 17.33 15.77 -6.15
C THR A 50 15.87 15.87 -5.77
N VAL A 51 15.24 14.74 -5.45
CA VAL A 51 13.86 14.67 -4.97
C VAL A 51 13.89 14.32 -3.49
N GLU A 52 13.39 15.23 -2.67
CA GLU A 52 13.16 15.04 -1.25
C GLU A 52 11.68 14.70 -1.03
N MET A 53 11.43 13.56 -0.39
CA MET A 53 10.08 13.06 -0.10
C MET A 53 10.06 12.28 1.21
N PRO A 54 8.88 12.00 1.80
CA PRO A 54 8.79 11.04 2.90
C PRO A 54 9.30 9.66 2.48
N ALA A 55 10.09 9.00 3.33
CA ALA A 55 10.59 7.64 3.06
C ALA A 55 9.45 6.60 2.95
N HIS A 56 8.36 6.86 3.69
CA HIS A 56 7.16 6.03 3.74
C HIS A 56 5.94 6.94 3.56
N PRO A 57 5.58 7.32 2.32
CA PRO A 57 4.33 8.02 2.09
C PRO A 57 3.16 7.13 2.50
N GLU A 58 2.15 7.69 3.15
CA GLU A 58 1.01 6.95 3.68
C GLU A 58 -0.29 7.31 2.95
N VAL A 59 -1.16 6.32 2.77
CA VAL A 59 -2.54 6.54 2.32
C VAL A 59 -3.24 7.51 3.27
N GLY A 60 -4.05 8.41 2.73
CA GLY A 60 -4.82 9.34 3.57
C GLY A 60 -4.04 10.55 4.07
N LYS A 61 -2.71 10.61 3.87
CA LYS A 61 -1.87 11.76 4.26
C LYS A 61 -1.35 12.49 3.02
N ILE A 62 -1.23 13.82 3.14
CA ILE A 62 -0.57 14.64 2.12
C ILE A 62 0.94 14.41 2.24
N SER A 63 1.56 14.04 1.12
CA SER A 63 3.01 13.96 0.98
C SER A 63 3.52 15.23 0.33
N HIS A 64 4.50 15.85 0.97
CA HIS A 64 5.21 17.01 0.47
C HIS A 64 6.48 16.55 -0.25
N LEU A 65 6.56 16.81 -1.55
CA LEU A 65 7.72 16.50 -2.38
C LEU A 65 8.37 17.79 -2.86
N SER A 66 9.69 17.86 -2.67
CA SER A 66 10.53 18.96 -3.14
C SER A 66 11.51 18.44 -4.17
N PHE A 67 11.61 19.14 -5.30
CA PHE A 67 12.51 18.78 -6.40
C PHE A 67 13.54 19.91 -6.53
N HIS A 68 14.80 19.61 -6.31
CA HIS A 68 15.90 20.57 -6.41
C HIS A 68 16.74 20.29 -7.65
N LEU A 69 16.82 21.28 -8.52
CA LEU A 69 17.54 21.25 -9.78
C LEU A 69 18.77 22.17 -9.69
N ILE A 70 19.94 21.55 -9.81
CA ILE A 70 21.22 22.27 -9.80
C ILE A 70 22.01 22.02 -11.08
N ASP A 71 22.70 23.06 -11.53
CA ASP A 71 23.73 22.97 -12.55
C ASP A 71 24.97 22.29 -11.95
N ARG A 72 25.47 21.24 -12.60
CA ARG A 72 26.59 20.44 -12.08
C ARG A 72 27.93 21.15 -12.21
N HIS A 73 28.08 22.06 -13.16
CA HIS A 73 29.30 22.82 -13.41
C HIS A 73 29.39 24.02 -12.48
N THR A 74 28.31 24.82 -12.41
CA THR A 74 28.30 26.06 -11.63
C THR A 74 27.89 25.85 -10.18
N LYS A 75 27.29 24.69 -9.85
CA LYS A 75 26.72 24.36 -8.52
C LYS A 75 25.62 25.33 -8.09
N LYS A 76 24.97 25.99 -9.05
CA LYS A 76 23.88 26.95 -8.79
C LYS A 76 22.51 26.34 -9.13
N PRO A 77 21.43 26.79 -8.46
CA PRO A 77 20.06 26.46 -8.86
C PRO A 77 19.75 26.92 -10.29
N ILE A 78 18.85 26.22 -10.99
CA ILE A 78 18.43 26.56 -12.36
C ILE A 78 16.96 26.96 -12.39
N ASP A 79 16.70 28.25 -12.63
CA ASP A 79 15.33 28.81 -12.65
C ASP A 79 14.66 28.71 -14.02
N ALA A 80 15.47 28.77 -15.07
CA ALA A 80 15.03 28.68 -16.47
C ALA A 80 14.76 27.22 -16.90
N ALA A 81 13.98 26.48 -16.09
CA ALA A 81 13.65 25.09 -16.31
C ALA A 81 12.15 24.83 -16.10
N LYS A 82 11.58 23.97 -16.94
CA LYS A 82 10.22 23.46 -16.81
C LYS A 82 10.28 21.98 -16.43
N ALA A 83 9.68 21.61 -15.32
CA ALA A 83 9.45 20.22 -14.94
C ALA A 83 8.04 19.79 -15.37
N THR A 84 7.92 18.57 -15.89
CA THR A 84 6.66 17.86 -16.07
C THR A 84 6.69 16.62 -15.19
N ILE A 85 5.78 16.57 -14.23
CA ILE A 85 5.67 15.47 -13.27
C ILE A 85 4.42 14.67 -13.63
N GLN A 86 4.60 13.38 -13.81
CA GLN A 86 3.53 12.42 -14.05
C GLN A 86 3.54 11.37 -12.94
N VAL A 87 2.38 11.07 -12.38
CA VAL A 87 2.20 9.97 -11.42
C VAL A 87 1.33 8.93 -12.09
N MET A 88 1.78 7.68 -12.08
CA MET A 88 1.10 6.54 -12.69
C MET A 88 0.95 5.43 -11.65
N ASP A 89 -0.11 4.66 -11.78
CA ASP A 89 -0.20 3.36 -11.12
C ASP A 89 0.75 2.37 -11.83
N VAL A 90 1.50 1.57 -11.06
CA VAL A 90 2.38 0.53 -11.62
C VAL A 90 1.58 -0.65 -12.13
N GLU A 91 0.40 -0.91 -11.54
CA GLU A 91 -0.32 -2.16 -11.76
C GLU A 91 -1.21 -2.13 -13.01
N ASP A 92 -1.90 -1.02 -13.32
CA ASP A 92 -3.12 -1.16 -14.14
C ASP A 92 -3.42 -0.10 -15.23
N GLN A 93 -2.53 0.84 -15.60
CA GLN A 93 -2.94 1.90 -16.54
C GLN A 93 -1.83 2.48 -17.45
N PRO A 94 -2.12 2.74 -18.74
CA PRO A 94 -1.30 3.63 -19.58
C PRO A 94 -1.56 5.13 -19.30
N THR A 95 -2.58 5.45 -18.50
CA THR A 95 -3.05 6.81 -18.22
C THR A 95 -2.49 7.33 -16.89
N PRO A 96 -1.81 8.50 -16.87
CA PRO A 96 -1.30 9.06 -15.62
C PRO A 96 -2.44 9.53 -14.72
N LEU A 97 -2.36 9.18 -13.44
CA LEU A 97 -3.24 9.66 -12.36
C LEU A 97 -3.10 11.17 -12.16
N LEU A 98 -1.90 11.69 -12.37
CA LEU A 98 -1.59 13.11 -12.33
C LEU A 98 -0.63 13.44 -13.46
N LYS A 99 -0.86 14.57 -14.13
CA LYS A 99 0.12 15.19 -15.01
C LYS A 99 0.13 16.69 -14.76
N LEU A 100 1.26 17.21 -14.29
CA LEU A 100 1.42 18.62 -13.97
C LEU A 100 2.71 19.13 -14.59
N SER A 101 2.71 20.39 -15.03
CA SER A 101 3.92 21.09 -15.44
C SER A 101 4.12 22.34 -14.61
N GLN A 102 5.33 22.57 -14.13
CA GLN A 102 5.73 23.74 -13.34
C GLN A 102 7.04 24.31 -13.87
N ILE A 103 7.23 25.61 -13.69
CA ILE A 103 8.51 26.28 -13.90
C ILE A 103 9.23 26.33 -12.55
N ALA A 104 10.56 26.23 -12.57
CA ALA A 104 11.36 26.25 -11.36
C ALA A 104 11.28 27.62 -10.69
N ASP A 105 11.24 27.61 -9.36
CA ASP A 105 11.42 28.80 -8.52
C ASP A 105 12.70 28.58 -7.68
N ASN A 106 13.75 29.37 -7.94
CA ASN A 106 15.07 29.17 -7.35
C ASN A 106 15.59 27.72 -7.47
N GLY A 107 15.49 27.15 -8.67
CA GLY A 107 15.81 25.75 -8.99
C GLY A 107 14.93 24.72 -8.29
N THR A 108 13.80 25.12 -7.71
CA THR A 108 12.94 24.22 -6.92
C THR A 108 11.56 24.07 -7.53
N PHE A 109 11.00 22.85 -7.45
CA PHE A 109 9.60 22.55 -7.75
C PHE A 109 8.97 21.90 -6.53
N PHE A 110 7.67 22.12 -6.32
CA PHE A 110 6.94 21.53 -5.19
C PHE A 110 5.73 20.75 -5.68
N LEU A 111 5.51 19.58 -5.09
CA LEU A 111 4.30 18.80 -5.31
C LEU A 111 3.75 18.33 -3.97
N ASN A 112 2.52 18.76 -3.67
CA ASN A 112 1.72 18.17 -2.62
C ASN A 112 0.84 17.11 -3.26
N TYR A 113 1.04 15.86 -2.89
CA TYR A 113 0.30 14.74 -3.47
C TYR A 113 -0.35 13.89 -2.39
N HIS A 114 -1.58 13.46 -2.66
CA HIS A 114 -2.34 12.58 -1.77
C HIS A 114 -2.42 11.21 -2.42
N PHE A 115 -1.85 10.20 -1.76
CA PHE A 115 -1.99 8.81 -2.16
C PHE A 115 -3.35 8.26 -1.70
N PHE A 116 -4.15 7.78 -2.67
CA PHE A 116 -5.52 7.33 -2.44
C PHE A 116 -5.61 5.86 -2.03
N ASP A 117 -4.65 5.04 -2.46
CA ASP A 117 -4.55 3.62 -2.15
C ASP A 117 -3.11 3.22 -1.81
N GLY A 118 -2.94 2.02 -1.27
CA GLY A 118 -1.63 1.46 -0.94
C GLY A 118 -0.92 0.82 -2.13
N ALA A 119 -1.40 1.05 -3.36
CA ALA A 119 -0.81 0.47 -4.55
C ALA A 119 0.56 1.12 -4.83
N PRO A 120 1.55 0.36 -5.32
CA PRO A 120 2.81 0.94 -5.78
C PRO A 120 2.56 1.94 -6.92
N GLN A 121 3.14 3.13 -6.81
CA GLN A 121 3.04 4.16 -7.84
C GLN A 121 4.39 4.47 -8.45
N GLN A 122 4.40 4.96 -9.69
CA GLN A 122 5.60 5.44 -10.36
C GLN A 122 5.47 6.93 -10.67
N MET A 123 6.51 7.69 -10.32
CA MET A 123 6.62 9.11 -10.62
C MET A 123 7.65 9.35 -11.72
N ASN A 124 7.18 9.83 -12.86
CA ASN A 124 8.01 10.21 -13.99
C ASN A 124 8.21 11.73 -13.98
N VAL A 125 9.47 12.16 -13.90
CA VAL A 125 9.84 13.56 -13.90
C VAL A 125 10.65 13.84 -15.16
N THR A 126 10.18 14.77 -15.97
CA THR A 126 10.89 15.28 -17.15
C THR A 126 11.19 16.76 -16.95
N VAL A 127 12.48 17.12 -16.94
CA VAL A 127 12.96 18.50 -16.83
C VAL A 127 13.48 18.94 -18.19
N THR A 128 13.02 20.10 -18.66
CA THR A 128 13.41 20.70 -19.95
C THR A 128 13.83 22.14 -19.77
N PRO A 129 14.87 22.64 -20.47
CA PRO A 129 15.22 24.05 -20.43
C PRO A 129 14.10 24.92 -20.99
N LEU A 130 13.87 26.09 -20.38
CA LEU A 130 13.00 27.11 -20.96
C LEU A 130 13.73 27.81 -22.11
N LYS A 131 13.15 27.73 -23.32
CA LYS A 131 13.73 28.38 -24.49
C LYS A 131 13.79 29.89 -24.30
N GLY A 132 14.97 30.48 -24.50
CA GLY A 132 15.17 31.93 -24.50
C GLY A 132 15.58 32.54 -23.15
N GLU A 133 15.65 31.75 -22.08
CA GLU A 133 15.99 32.24 -20.73
C GLU A 133 17.42 31.90 -20.27
N GLY A 134 18.32 31.61 -21.21
CA GLY A 134 19.76 31.50 -20.95
C GLY A 134 20.24 30.16 -20.35
N ALA A 135 19.34 29.31 -19.82
CA ALA A 135 19.69 27.93 -19.48
C ALA A 135 19.75 27.05 -20.73
N SER A 136 20.87 26.36 -20.92
CA SER A 136 21.08 25.40 -21.99
C SER A 136 21.61 24.11 -21.37
N PHE A 137 20.72 23.14 -21.19
CA PHE A 137 21.06 21.80 -20.72
C PHE A 137 20.21 20.76 -21.47
N GLN A 138 20.71 19.53 -21.56
CA GLN A 138 19.95 18.44 -22.18
C GLN A 138 18.76 18.04 -21.30
N PRO A 139 17.57 17.81 -21.87
CA PRO A 139 16.41 17.32 -21.11
C PRO A 139 16.75 16.07 -20.28
N LEU A 140 16.29 16.06 -19.03
CA LEU A 140 16.47 14.94 -18.11
C LEU A 140 15.11 14.30 -17.86
N THR A 141 14.99 12.99 -18.10
CA THR A 141 13.79 12.22 -17.73
C THR A 141 14.19 11.09 -16.80
N HIS A 142 13.45 10.92 -15.70
CA HIS A 142 13.69 9.85 -14.75
C HIS A 142 12.40 9.37 -14.10
N SER A 143 12.37 8.09 -13.75
CA SER A 143 11.25 7.39 -13.14
C SER A 143 11.62 6.95 -11.73
N PHE A 144 10.80 7.28 -10.74
CA PHE A 144 10.98 6.88 -9.35
C PHE A 144 9.82 5.99 -8.92
N ASP A 145 10.13 4.80 -8.39
CA ASP A 145 9.12 3.95 -7.79
C ASP A 145 8.83 4.39 -6.34
N ILE A 146 7.55 4.56 -6.05
CA ILE A 146 7.03 5.05 -4.78
C ILE A 146 6.20 3.93 -4.16
N LYS A 147 6.72 3.37 -3.08
CA LYS A 147 5.97 2.43 -2.25
C LYS A 147 5.10 3.21 -1.29
N VAL A 148 3.79 3.10 -1.45
CA VAL A 148 2.81 3.73 -0.56
C VAL A 148 2.50 2.78 0.57
N THR A 149 2.50 3.31 1.78
CA THR A 149 2.14 2.61 3.00
C THR A 149 0.62 2.61 3.15
N PRO A 150 -0.05 1.45 3.14
CA PRO A 150 -1.48 1.37 3.33
C PRO A 150 -1.87 1.75 4.77
N ILE A 151 -3.06 2.33 4.95
CA ILE A 151 -3.63 2.49 6.29
C ILE A 151 -4.02 1.10 6.82
N GLN A 152 -3.44 0.72 7.95
CA GLN A 152 -3.89 -0.47 8.66
C GLN A 152 -5.26 -0.24 9.30
N PRO A 153 -6.23 -1.17 9.15
CA PRO A 153 -7.51 -1.06 9.82
C PRO A 153 -7.32 -1.08 11.35
N PRO A 154 -8.09 -0.29 12.12
CA PRO A 154 -7.99 -0.29 13.57
C PRO A 154 -8.20 -1.71 14.13
N THR A 155 -7.39 -2.11 15.13
CA THR A 155 -7.46 -3.45 15.73
C THR A 155 -8.86 -3.81 16.22
N SER A 156 -9.62 -2.82 16.70
CA SER A 156 -11.00 -3.01 17.14
C SER A 156 -11.93 -3.43 15.99
N VAL A 157 -11.72 -2.90 14.78
CA VAL A 157 -12.46 -3.30 13.58
C VAL A 157 -12.08 -4.72 13.19
N VAL A 158 -10.79 -5.04 13.19
CA VAL A 158 -10.29 -6.40 12.89
C VAL A 158 -10.90 -7.45 13.82
N VAL A 159 -10.89 -7.18 15.13
CA VAL A 159 -11.48 -8.08 16.14
C VAL A 159 -12.99 -8.23 15.97
N LYS A 160 -13.72 -7.13 15.71
CA LYS A 160 -15.17 -7.18 15.46
C LYS A 160 -15.51 -8.02 14.23
N THR A 161 -14.78 -7.81 13.13
CA THR A 161 -14.96 -8.57 11.88
C THR A 161 -14.70 -10.06 12.11
N LEU A 162 -13.64 -10.41 12.84
CA LEU A 162 -13.34 -11.80 13.16
C LEU A 162 -14.44 -12.44 14.02
N LEU A 163 -14.91 -11.75 15.06
CA LEU A 163 -16.01 -12.25 15.89
C LEU A 163 -17.28 -12.48 15.07
N PHE A 164 -17.59 -11.57 14.15
CA PHE A 164 -18.75 -11.70 13.26
C PHE A 164 -18.60 -12.92 12.34
N LEU A 165 -17.41 -13.14 11.77
CA LEU A 165 -17.11 -14.31 10.95
C LEU A 165 -17.27 -15.63 11.73
N VAL A 166 -16.70 -15.71 12.94
CA VAL A 166 -16.80 -16.90 13.81
C VAL A 166 -18.25 -17.17 14.19
N PHE A 167 -19.01 -16.13 14.51
CA PHE A 167 -20.43 -16.23 14.85
C PHE A 167 -21.27 -16.76 13.68
N LEU A 168 -21.09 -16.20 12.47
CA LEU A 168 -21.77 -16.67 11.26
C LEU A 168 -21.43 -18.12 10.94
N ALA A 169 -20.15 -18.50 11.05
CA ALA A 169 -19.72 -19.88 10.87
C ALA A 169 -20.40 -20.83 11.87
N PHE A 170 -20.53 -20.42 13.13
CA PHE A 170 -21.20 -21.21 14.16
C PHE A 170 -22.70 -21.40 13.87
N ILE A 171 -23.39 -20.35 13.44
CA ILE A 171 -24.79 -20.43 13.00
C ILE A 171 -24.94 -21.39 11.81
N GLY A 172 -24.04 -21.32 10.82
CA GLY A 172 -24.09 -22.23 9.67
C GLY A 172 -23.81 -23.69 10.05
N PHE A 173 -22.96 -23.93 11.04
CA PHE A 173 -22.59 -25.28 11.46
C PHE A 173 -23.64 -25.95 12.37
N LEU A 174 -24.39 -25.16 13.15
CA LEU A 174 -25.38 -25.67 14.11
C LEU A 174 -26.44 -26.58 13.46
N PRO A 175 -27.13 -26.18 12.37
CA PRO A 175 -28.10 -27.01 11.69
C PRO A 175 -27.48 -28.31 11.19
N GLY A 176 -26.32 -28.24 10.52
CA GLY A 176 -25.61 -29.41 10.01
C GLY A 176 -25.28 -30.42 11.11
N PHE A 177 -24.83 -29.93 12.27
CA PHE A 177 -24.56 -30.76 13.43
C PHE A 177 -25.83 -31.38 14.04
N LEU A 178 -26.92 -30.60 14.13
CA LEU A 178 -28.20 -31.07 14.67
C LEU A 178 -28.84 -32.13 13.76
N PHE A 179 -28.84 -31.94 12.44
CA PHE A 179 -29.37 -32.91 11.48
C PHE A 179 -28.50 -34.17 11.38
N ALA A 180 -27.17 -34.05 11.41
CA ALA A 180 -26.27 -35.21 11.45
C ALA A 180 -26.48 -36.09 12.70
N LYS A 181 -26.85 -35.48 13.84
CA LYS A 181 -27.18 -36.22 15.07
C LYS A 181 -28.54 -36.92 14.99
N SER A 182 -29.51 -36.34 14.28
CA SER A 182 -30.86 -36.90 14.13
C SER A 182 -30.86 -38.15 13.23
N SER A 183 -30.08 -38.14 12.14
CA SER A 183 -29.95 -39.28 11.21
C SER A 183 -29.46 -40.58 11.90
N LYS A 184 -28.58 -40.50 12.91
CA LYS A 184 -28.11 -41.68 13.65
C LYS A 184 -29.16 -42.37 14.51
N LYS A 185 -30.24 -41.68 14.91
CA LYS A 185 -31.32 -42.30 15.69
C LYS A 185 -32.27 -43.12 14.81
N PHE A 186 -32.33 -42.84 13.51
CA PHE A 186 -33.26 -43.52 12.59
C PHE A 186 -32.79 -44.93 12.19
N ASN A 187 -31.49 -45.23 12.29
CA ASN A 187 -30.91 -46.54 11.95
C ASN A 187 -30.95 -47.58 13.07
N LEU A 188 -31.56 -47.29 14.23
CA LEU A 188 -31.65 -48.21 15.38
C LEU A 188 -32.97 -48.99 15.47
N HIS A 189 -33.82 -48.95 14.43
CA HIS A 189 -35.11 -49.66 14.40
C HIS A 189 -35.27 -50.68 13.26
N GLN A 190 -34.20 -50.98 12.52
CA GLN A 190 -34.18 -52.14 11.63
C GLN A 190 -33.59 -53.35 12.39
N GLN A 191 -34.43 -54.02 13.20
CA GLN A 191 -34.11 -55.39 13.60
C GLN A 191 -34.43 -56.32 12.43
N PRO A 192 -33.56 -57.30 12.12
CA PRO A 192 -33.89 -58.33 11.15
C PRO A 192 -34.99 -59.22 11.72
N ILE A 193 -36.10 -59.33 10.98
CA ILE A 193 -37.09 -60.39 11.21
C ILE A 193 -36.41 -61.68 10.75
N ALA A 194 -36.14 -62.56 11.72
CA ALA A 194 -35.69 -63.93 11.48
C ALA A 194 -36.89 -64.83 11.13
#